data_AF-A0A9E3AJP2-F1
#
_entry.id   AF-A0A9E3AJP2-F1
#
_cell.length_a   1.000
_cell.length_b   1.000
_cell.length_c   1.000
_cell.angle_alpha   90.00
_cell.angle_beta   90.00
_cell.angle_gamma   90.00
#
_symmetry.space_group_name_H-M   'P 1'
#
loop_
_entity.id
_entity.type
_entity.pdbx_description
1 polymer ?
#
loop_
_entity_poly.entity_id
_entity_poly.type
_entity_poly.pdbx_seq_one_letter_code
_entity_poly.pdbx_strand_id
1 'polypeptide(L)' 'MKYVLLLIPCVLALCTPLYNSIEPRLAGFPLFYWSLLLLVLVSALFILAAYKGEAR' A
#
# COMPACT_ATOMS: atom_id res chain seq x y z
N MET A 1 1.34 -17.41 -9.07
CA MET A 1 1.36 -16.76 -7.74
C MET A 1 1.82 -15.29 -7.80
N LYS A 2 2.77 -14.90 -8.67
CA LYS A 2 3.25 -13.51 -8.86
C LYS A 2 2.16 -12.44 -8.95
N TYR A 3 1.14 -12.67 -9.78
CA TYR A 3 0.11 -11.67 -10.07
C TYR A 3 -0.79 -11.42 -8.86
N VAL A 4 -0.97 -12.44 -8.03
CA VAL A 4 -1.73 -12.33 -6.78
C VAL A 4 -0.99 -11.41 -5.80
N LEU A 5 0.35 -11.51 -5.71
CA LEU A 5 1.15 -10.60 -4.87
C LEU A 5 1.04 -9.14 -5.32
N LEU A 6 1.03 -8.90 -6.63
CA LEU A 6 0.94 -7.54 -7.18
C LEU A 6 -0.47 -6.95 -7.08
N LEU A 7 -1.51 -7.79 -7.04
CA LEU A 7 -2.89 -7.34 -6.87
C LEU A 7 -3.16 -6.82 -5.45
N ILE A 8 -2.45 -7.30 -4.44
CA ILE A 8 -2.66 -6.91 -3.04
C ILE A 8 -2.50 -5.38 -2.83
N PRO A 9 -1.38 -4.74 -3.21
CA PRO A 9 -1.27 -3.29 -3.08
C PRO A 9 -2.28 -2.52 -3.93
N CYS A 10 -2.69 -3.04 -5.09
CA CYS A 10 -3.73 -2.42 -5.92
C CYS A 10 -5.11 -2.43 -5.21
N VAL A 11 -5.49 -3.55 -4.60
CA VAL A 11 -6.75 -3.65 -3.85
C VAL A 11 -6.72 -2.72 -2.64
N LEU A 12 -5.61 -2.71 -1.89
CA LEU A 12 -5.43 -1.78 -0.77
C LEU A 12 -5.56 -0.31 -1.20
N ALA A 13 -4.99 0.05 -2.36
CA ALA A 13 -5.12 1.39 -2.93
C ALA A 13 -6.55 1.76 -3.35
N LEU A 14 -7.36 0.79 -3.77
CA LEU A 14 -8.77 0.99 -4.16
C LEU A 14 -9.70 1.03 -2.94
N CYS A 15 -9.28 0.45 -1.82
CA CYS A 15 -9.97 0.54 -0.53
C CYS A 15 -9.84 1.93 0.14
N THR A 16 -9.50 2.98 -0.62
CA THR A 16 -9.52 4.39 -0.20
C THR A 16 -10.66 4.77 0.74
N PRO A 17 -11.94 4.44 0.46
CA PRO A 17 -13.04 4.83 1.34
C PRO A 17 -12.92 4.32 2.78
N LEU A 18 -12.15 3.25 3.04
CA LEU A 18 -11.96 2.70 4.39
C LEU A 18 -11.03 3.56 5.26
N TYR A 19 -10.13 4.33 4.66
CA TYR A 19 -9.12 5.14 5.37
C TYR A 19 -9.12 6.60 4.94
N ASN A 20 -10.09 7.01 4.11
CA ASN A 20 -10.29 8.40 3.68
C ASN A 20 -11.01 9.20 4.78
N SER A 21 -10.31 9.43 5.88
CA SER A 21 -10.75 10.35 6.94
C SER A 21 -9.80 11.53 7.09
N ILE A 22 -10.38 12.68 7.38
CA ILE A 22 -9.65 13.94 7.64
C ILE A 22 -8.96 13.89 9.02
N GLU A 23 -9.56 13.16 9.96
CA GLU A 23 -9.04 12.97 11.33
C GLU A 23 -8.77 11.49 11.60
N PRO A 24 -7.71 11.16 12.38
CA PRO A 24 -6.81 12.09 13.05
C PRO A 24 -5.71 12.66 12.14
N ARG A 25 -5.10 13.78 12.58
CA ARG A 25 -3.97 14.42 11.89
C ARG A 25 -2.67 14.10 12.61
N LEU A 26 -1.66 13.68 11.86
CA LEU A 26 -0.31 13.46 12.34
C LEU A 26 0.61 14.52 11.72
N ALA A 27 1.35 15.25 12.56
CA ALA A 27 2.20 16.36 12.17
C ALA A 27 1.49 17.43 11.30
N GLY A 28 0.20 17.69 11.57
CA GLY A 28 -0.62 18.66 10.82
C GLY A 28 -1.29 18.12 9.55
N PHE A 29 -0.93 16.91 9.10
CA PHE A 29 -1.50 16.26 7.92
C PHE A 29 -2.48 15.14 8.30
N PRO A 30 -3.61 14.97 7.59
CA PRO A 30 -4.49 13.81 7.78
C PRO A 30 -3.74 12.47 7.66
N LEU A 31 -4.07 11.49 8.51
CA LEU A 31 -3.49 10.14 8.43
C LEU A 31 -3.66 9.47 7.06
N PHE A 32 -4.64 9.90 6.27
CA PHE A 32 -4.80 9.49 4.89
C PHE A 32 -3.48 9.59 4.08
N TYR A 33 -2.77 10.71 4.16
CA TYR A 33 -1.53 10.91 3.41
C TYR A 33 -0.40 10.01 3.92
N TRP A 34 -0.33 9.82 5.24
CA TRP A 34 0.62 8.89 5.86
C TRP A 34 0.35 7.45 5.43
N SER A 35 -0.93 7.09 5.27
CA SER A 35 -1.35 5.78 4.78
C SER A 35 -0.96 5.56 3.31
N LEU A 36 -1.09 6.59 2.46
CA LEU A 36 -0.57 6.54 1.08
C LEU A 36 0.95 6.39 1.05
N LEU A 37 1.67 7.07 1.94
CA LEU A 37 3.13 6.95 2.02
C LEU A 37 3.56 5.54 2.47
N LEU A 38 2.85 4.96 3.44
CA LEU A 38 3.03 3.57 3.85
C LEU A 38 2.70 2.59 2.72
N LEU A 39 1.65 2.89 1.94
CA LEU A 39 1.26 2.08 0.80
C LEU A 39 2.34 2.02 -0.29
N VAL A 40 3.13 3.08 -0.48
CA VAL A 40 4.31 3.06 -1.37
C VAL A 40 5.33 2.02 -0.90
N LEU A 41 5.65 2.03 0.40
CA LEU A 41 6.59 1.06 0.98
C LEU A 41 6.05 -0.37 0.90
N VAL A 42 4.76 -0.57 1.21
CA VAL A 42 4.09 -1.87 1.07
C VAL A 42 4.16 -2.35 -0.38
N SER A 43 3.86 -1.49 -1.35
CA SER A 43 3.93 -1.83 -2.77
C SER A 43 5.34 -2.25 -3.20
N ALA A 44 6.37 -1.53 -2.74
CA ALA A 44 7.77 -1.89 -3.01
C ALA A 44 8.13 -3.26 -2.44
N LEU A 45 7.66 -3.59 -1.23
CA LEU A 45 7.87 -4.92 -0.61
C LEU A 45 7.19 -6.04 -1.40
N PHE A 46 5.97 -5.83 -1.87
CA PHE A 46 5.24 -6.81 -2.69
C PHE A 46 5.90 -7.02 -4.05
N ILE A 47 6.39 -5.95 -4.69
CA ILE A 47 7.17 -6.03 -5.93
C ILE A 47 8.46 -6.83 -5.70
N LEU A 48 9.18 -6.53 -4.61
CA LEU A 48 10.40 -7.25 -4.25
C LEU A 48 10.11 -8.75 -3.99
N ALA A 49 9.04 -9.05 -3.27
CA ALA A 49 8.63 -10.43 -3.00
C ALA A 49 8.25 -11.18 -4.28
N ALA A 50 7.52 -10.53 -5.19
CA ALA A 50 7.20 -11.10 -6.50
C ALA A 50 8.46 -11.36 -7.33
N TYR A 51 9.40 -10.41 -7.36
CA TYR A 51 10.68 -10.56 -8.05
C TYR A 51 11.52 -11.72 -7.48
N LYS A 52 11.67 -11.80 -6.16
CA LYS A 52 12.41 -12.91 -5.51
C LYS A 52 11.73 -14.26 -5.69
N GLY A 53 10.40 -14.29 -5.78
CA GLY A 53 9.63 -15.49 -6.03
C GLY A 53 9.68 -15.98 -7.48
N GLU A 54 10.05 -15.10 -8.43
CA GLU A 54 10.32 -15.47 -9.84
C GLU A 54 11.77 -15.88 -10.10
N ALA A 55 12.72 -15.31 -9.35
CA ALA A 55 14.14 -15.63 -9.47
C ALA A 55 14.51 -17.02 -8.91
N ARG A 56 13.52 -17.83 -8.51
CA ARG A 56 13.66 -19.19 -7.97
C ARG A 56 12.90 -20.17 -8.85
#